data_AF-A0A060BZQ9-F1
#
_entry.id   AF-A0A060BZQ9-F1
#
_cell.length_a   1.000
_cell.length_b   1.000
_cell.length_c   1.000
_cell.angle_alpha   90.00
_cell.angle_beta   90.00
_cell.angle_gamma   90.00
#
_symmetry.space_group_name_H-M   'P 1'
#
loop_
_entity.id
_entity.type
_entity.pdbx_description
1 polymer ?
#
loop_
_entity_poly.entity_id
_entity_poly.type
_entity_poly.pdbx_seq_one_letter_code
_entity_poly.pdbx_strand_id
1 'polypeptide(L)'
;DTYTGKRVVRLTSPDTVSHHEYFYYKMMSNDSRYLIYASAQGGQRNLYRMDLGNGDAVQLTDCKVNDFSACLTSDDRHLICSDGQSNFSVT
;
A
#
# COMPACT_ATOMS: atom_id res chain seq x y z
N ASP A 1 -15.67 15.92 -6.78
CA ASP A 1 -16.51 15.14 -7.70
C ASP A 1 -17.66 16.01 -8.18
N THR A 2 -17.86 16.12 -9.49
CA THR A 2 -18.83 17.05 -10.10
C THR A 2 -20.28 16.61 -9.95
N TYR A 3 -20.53 15.32 -9.69
CA TYR A 3 -21.88 14.78 -9.55
C TYR A 3 -22.38 14.80 -8.10
N THR A 4 -21.50 14.56 -7.13
CA THR A 4 -21.83 14.45 -5.70
C THR A 4 -21.40 15.67 -4.87
N GLY A 5 -20.56 16.54 -5.42
CA GLY A 5 -19.94 17.66 -4.68
C GLY A 5 -18.92 17.23 -3.62
N LYS A 6 -18.64 15.92 -3.46
CA LYS A 6 -17.67 15.43 -2.48
C LYS A 6 -16.25 15.79 -2.91
N ARG A 7 -15.42 16.16 -1.93
CA ARG A 7 -13.98 16.32 -2.14
C ARG A 7 -13.37 14.93 -2.38
N VAL A 8 -12.63 14.79 -3.48
CA VAL A 8 -11.84 13.60 -3.82
C VAL A 8 -10.39 14.03 -3.91
N VAL A 9 -9.50 13.28 -3.27
CA VAL A 9 -8.07 13.57 -3.22
C VAL A 9 -7.33 12.40 -3.86
N ARG A 10 -6.48 12.69 -4.85
CA ARG A 10 -5.57 11.70 -5.42
C ARG A 10 -4.33 11.61 -4.54
N LEU A 11 -3.95 10.40 -4.13
CA LEU A 11 -2.83 10.15 -3.22
C LEU A 11 -1.51 9.86 -3.94
N THR A 12 -1.56 9.37 -5.18
CA THR A 12 -0.37 8.98 -5.95
C THR A 12 -0.21 9.79 -7.23
N SER A 13 1.01 9.80 -7.78
CA SER A 13 1.26 10.37 -9.10
C SER A 13 0.41 9.67 -10.18
N PRO A 14 -0.17 10.40 -11.15
CA PRO A 14 -0.88 9.79 -12.27
C PRO A 14 0.06 9.08 -13.25
N ASP A 15 1.35 9.42 -13.25
CA ASP A 15 2.34 8.89 -14.19
C ASP A 15 2.93 7.55 -13.73
N THR A 16 2.50 7.05 -12.56
CA THR A 16 2.99 5.81 -11.96
C THR A 16 1.83 4.92 -11.57
N VAL A 17 1.80 3.71 -12.12
CA VAL A 17 0.80 2.70 -11.75
C VAL A 17 0.91 2.41 -10.27
N SER A 18 -0.19 2.64 -9.55
CA SER A 18 -0.33 2.38 -8.13
C SER A 18 -1.73 1.86 -7.84
N HIS A 19 -1.86 0.97 -6.85
CA HIS A 19 -3.15 0.43 -6.42
C HIS A 19 -3.12 0.04 -4.95
N HIS A 20 -4.30 -0.09 -4.36
CA HIS A 20 -4.48 -0.67 -3.04
C HIS A 20 -4.51 -2.21 -3.12
N GLU A 21 -4.37 -2.86 -1.96
CA GLU A 21 -4.55 -4.31 -1.80
C GLU A 21 -6.00 -4.74 -2.07
N TYR A 22 -6.28 -6.05 -2.18
CA TYR A 22 -7.66 -6.52 -2.16
C TYR A 22 -8.40 -6.01 -0.90
N PHE A 23 -9.65 -5.61 -1.09
CA PHE A 23 -10.45 -4.87 -0.10
C PHE A 23 -10.66 -5.59 1.25
N TYR A 24 -10.46 -6.90 1.32
CA TYR A 24 -10.58 -7.70 2.54
C TYR A 24 -9.25 -7.90 3.28
N TYR A 25 -8.13 -7.44 2.73
CA TYR A 25 -6.86 -7.39 3.46
C TYR A 25 -6.73 -6.07 4.20
N LYS A 26 -6.15 -6.10 5.40
CA LYS A 26 -5.90 -4.89 6.17
C LYS A 26 -4.75 -4.12 5.52
N MET A 27 -5.04 -2.92 5.03
CA MET A 27 -4.06 -2.03 4.38
C MET A 27 -3.92 -0.68 5.09
N MET A 28 -4.73 -0.38 6.10
CA MET A 28 -4.60 0.84 6.91
C MET A 28 -4.17 0.49 8.33
N SER A 29 -3.32 1.31 8.92
CA SER A 29 -2.98 1.22 10.35
C SER A 29 -4.20 1.52 11.22
N ASN A 30 -4.19 1.02 12.46
CA ASN A 30 -5.31 1.18 13.40
C ASN A 30 -5.60 2.65 13.73
N ASP A 31 -4.59 3.50 13.71
CA ASP A 31 -4.71 4.95 13.92
C ASP A 31 -5.08 5.73 12.64
N SER A 32 -5.30 5.04 11.51
CA SER A 32 -5.57 5.62 10.19
C SER A 32 -4.51 6.61 9.70
N ARG A 33 -3.29 6.56 10.23
CA ARG A 33 -2.18 7.40 9.80
C ARG A 33 -1.48 6.85 8.56
N TYR A 34 -1.40 5.53 8.43
CA TYR A 34 -0.63 4.89 7.37
C TYR A 34 -1.51 4.06 6.44
N LEU A 35 -1.18 4.12 5.14
CA LEU A 35 -1.76 3.30 4.08
C LEU A 35 -0.67 2.44 3.43
N ILE A 36 -0.92 1.14 3.34
CA ILE A 36 -0.15 0.19 2.53
C ILE A 36 -0.73 0.18 1.11
N TYR A 37 0.15 0.31 0.12
CA TYR A 37 -0.22 0.28 -1.28
C TYR A 37 0.93 -0.23 -2.15
N ALA A 38 0.60 -0.69 -3.35
CA ALA A 38 1.58 -1.08 -4.36
C ALA A 38 1.86 0.08 -5.31
N SER A 39 3.12 0.24 -5.72
CA SER A 39 3.51 1.25 -6.72
C SER A 39 4.68 0.80 -7.59
N ALA A 40 4.69 1.25 -8.84
CA ALA A 40 5.75 1.01 -9.82
C ALA A 40 6.84 2.11 -9.86
N GLN A 41 6.94 2.95 -8.81
CA GLN A 41 7.85 4.11 -8.77
C GLN A 41 9.34 3.76 -8.99
N GLY A 42 9.75 2.51 -8.74
CA GLY A 42 11.11 2.01 -8.93
C GLY A 42 11.31 1.10 -10.16
N GLY A 43 10.40 1.12 -11.13
CA GLY A 43 10.47 0.27 -12.34
C GLY A 43 9.92 -1.15 -12.16
N GLN A 44 9.79 -1.63 -10.93
CA GLN A 44 9.02 -2.82 -10.56
C GLN A 44 7.95 -2.48 -9.52
N ARG A 45 6.90 -3.30 -9.41
CA ARG A 45 5.86 -3.13 -8.40
C ARG A 45 6.37 -3.63 -7.05
N ASN A 46 6.45 -2.69 -6.11
CA ASN A 46 6.83 -2.93 -4.72
C ASN A 46 5.72 -2.39 -3.80
N LEU A 47 5.75 -2.82 -2.54
CA LEU A 47 4.86 -2.33 -1.49
C LEU A 47 5.46 -1.12 -0.81
N TYR A 48 4.61 -0.17 -0.45
CA TYR A 48 4.96 1.10 0.17
C TYR A 48 4.03 1.40 1.33
N ARG A 49 4.55 2.10 2.34
CA ARG A 49 3.76 2.71 3.42
C ARG A 49 3.72 4.21 3.25
N MET A 50 2.54 4.75 2.99
CA MET A 50 2.29 6.19 2.90
C MET A 50 1.83 6.75 4.24
N ASP A 51 2.42 7.85 4.72
CA ASP A 51 1.87 8.68 5.79
C ASP A 51 0.80 9.61 5.21
N LEU A 52 -0.45 9.41 5.63
CA LEU A 52 -1.60 10.17 5.11
C LEU A 52 -1.63 11.62 5.58
N GLY A 53 -0.80 12.00 6.58
CA GLY A 53 -0.70 13.38 7.07
C GLY A 53 0.07 14.31 6.14
N ASN A 54 1.07 13.79 5.41
CA ASN A 54 1.92 14.58 4.52
C ASN A 54 2.09 14.00 3.10
N GLY A 55 1.71 12.74 2.88
CA GLY A 55 1.84 12.06 1.59
C GLY A 55 3.19 11.38 1.36
N ASP A 56 4.12 11.42 2.32
CA ASP A 56 5.41 10.75 2.20
C ASP A 56 5.23 9.23 2.19
N ALA A 57 5.97 8.54 1.32
CA ALA A 57 5.91 7.10 1.19
C ALA A 57 7.29 6.46 1.36
N VAL A 58 7.34 5.37 2.13
CA VAL A 58 8.53 4.54 2.34
C VAL A 58 8.34 3.20 1.65
N GLN A 59 9.31 2.79 0.83
CA GLN A 59 9.32 1.47 0.19
C GLN A 59 9.60 0.37 1.23
N LEU A 60 8.78 -0.68 1.26
CA LEU A 60 8.85 -1.78 2.22
C LEU A 60 9.46 -3.06 1.62
N THR A 61 9.36 -3.23 0.30
CA THR A 61 9.89 -4.40 -0.41
C THR A 61 10.80 -3.94 -1.54
N ASP A 62 11.85 -4.73 -1.80
CA ASP A 62 12.64 -4.62 -3.02
C ASP A 62 12.91 -6.02 -3.59
N CYS A 63 11.81 -6.74 -3.79
CA CYS A 63 11.81 -8.13 -4.21
C CYS A 63 10.51 -8.44 -4.96
N LYS A 64 10.43 -9.63 -5.54
CA LYS A 64 9.18 -10.10 -6.14
C LYS A 64 8.11 -10.24 -5.06
N VAL A 65 6.93 -9.66 -5.30
CA VAL A 65 5.78 -9.73 -4.39
C VAL A 65 4.47 -9.84 -5.17
N ASN A 66 3.52 -10.59 -4.61
CA ASN A 66 2.11 -10.57 -4.99
C ASN A 66 1.47 -9.33 -4.35
N ASP A 67 1.49 -8.26 -5.10
CA ASP A 67 1.18 -6.87 -4.70
C ASP A 67 -0.29 -6.54 -4.49
N PHE A 68 -1.19 -7.53 -4.62
CA PHE A 68 -2.61 -7.39 -4.26
C PHE A 68 -2.99 -8.10 -2.96
N SER A 69 -2.08 -8.92 -2.39
CA SER A 69 -2.39 -9.82 -1.28
C SER A 69 -1.61 -9.51 -0.01
N ALA A 70 -1.00 -8.33 0.10
CA ALA A 70 -0.30 -7.96 1.33
C ALA A 70 -1.31 -7.62 2.42
N CYS A 71 -1.01 -8.00 3.66
CA CYS A 71 -1.92 -7.79 4.79
C CYS A 71 -1.15 -7.34 6.04
N LEU A 72 -1.49 -6.16 6.55
CA LEU A 72 -0.94 -5.61 7.78
C LEU A 72 -1.48 -6.42 8.98
N THR A 73 -0.61 -6.73 9.95
CA THR A 73 -1.02 -7.44 11.16
C THR A 73 -1.96 -6.58 12.01
N SER A 74 -2.73 -7.23 12.89
CA SER A 74 -3.69 -6.53 13.75
C SER A 74 -3.03 -5.49 14.66
N ASP A 75 -1.77 -5.69 15.03
CA ASP A 75 -0.95 -4.80 15.86
C ASP A 75 -0.10 -3.79 15.06
N ASP A 76 -0.27 -3.72 13.74
CA ASP A 76 0.45 -2.83 12.80
C ASP A 76 1.98 -3.04 12.72
N ARG A 77 2.52 -4.13 13.29
CA ARG A 77 3.97 -4.34 13.36
C ARG A 77 4.57 -5.02 12.15
N HIS A 78 3.79 -5.81 11.43
CA HIS A 78 4.29 -6.59 10.31
C HIS A 78 3.33 -6.50 9.13
N LEU A 79 3.90 -6.49 7.93
CA LEU A 79 3.16 -6.67 6.69
C LEU A 79 3.46 -8.08 6.18
N ILE A 80 2.43 -8.92 6.11
CA ILE A 80 2.54 -10.28 5.57
C ILE A 80 2.41 -10.22 4.05
N CYS A 81 3.37 -10.83 3.35
CA CYS A 81 3.53 -10.81 1.91
C CYS A 81 3.71 -12.24 1.38
N SER A 82 3.55 -12.40 0.06
CA SER A 82 3.87 -13.64 -0.66
C SER A 82 4.56 -13.31 -1.98
N ASP A 83 5.47 -14.17 -2.44
CA ASP A 83 6.13 -14.08 -3.77
C ASP A 83 5.59 -15.13 -4.77
N GLY A 84 4.56 -15.88 -4.36
CA GLY A 84 3.97 -17.01 -5.09
C GLY A 84 4.61 -18.37 -4.78
N GLN A 85 5.68 -18.42 -4.00
CA GLN A 85 6.32 -19.66 -3.54
C GLN A 85 6.31 -19.78 -2.02
N SER A 86 6.48 -18.66 -1.33
CA SER A 86 6.56 -18.57 0.12
C SER A 86 5.77 -17.38 0.65
N ASN A 87 5.55 -17.38 1.96
CA ASN A 87 5.06 -16.22 2.69
C ASN A 87 6.21 -15.66 3.53
N PHE A 88 6.29 -14.35 3.63
CA PHE A 88 7.29 -13.64 4.42
C PHE A 88 6.66 -12.39 5.06
N SER A 89 7.39 -11.76 5.97
CA SER A 89 6.94 -10.55 6.65
C SER A 89 7.99 -9.45 6.55
N VAL A 90 7.54 -8.21 6.34
CA VAL A 90 8.37 -7.00 6.45
C VAL A 90 7.89 -6.14 7.62
N THR A 91 8.76 -5.24 8.13
CA THR A 91 8.50 -4.37 9.30
C THR A 91 8.51 -2.91 8.86
#